data_AF-A0A933CNL4-F1
#
_entry.id   AF-A0A933CNL4-F1
#
_cell.length_a   1.000
_cell.length_b   1.000
_cell.length_c   1.000
_cell.angle_alpha   90.00
_cell.angle_beta   90.00
_cell.angle_gamma   90.00
#
_symmetry.space_group_name_H-M   'P 1'
#
loop_
_entity.id
_entity.type
_entity.pdbx_description
1 polymer ?
#
loop_
_entity_poly.entity_id
_entity_poly.type
_entity_poly.pdbx_seq_one_letter_code
_entity_poly.pdbx_strand_id
1 'polypeptide(L)'
;MRFTAPYSLIPSGDLASHFHPEHLADLRASGLTDETIRAAGVHSLAPRFVEHFFKSVPAEVESALCFTYQDPSFARIKIFPALGKMKYVQPPGTSARLYMPFAVRAGAVSICEGEKKTLAAYQAGLNAVGIGGVWNWLTKATPIDDLHLIDWSDREAIIVPDSDVWQRPDLLRAIYALGRELREHGASVLVAQIPQEGTAKIGLDDFLASGGMVADLESFALSSRIFRAAAFWHARWKLKKVLEAA
;
A
#
# COMPACT_ATOMS: atom_id res chain seq x y z
N MET A 1 -6.83 21.73 -2.78
CA MET A 1 -7.13 21.23 -1.42
C MET A 1 -5.82 20.77 -0.80
N ARG A 2 -5.65 20.88 0.53
CA ARG A 2 -4.50 20.28 1.24
C ARG A 2 -5.02 19.35 2.33
N PHE A 3 -4.56 18.11 2.34
CA PHE A 3 -4.87 17.09 3.33
C PHE A 3 -3.81 17.11 4.42
N THR A 4 -4.14 17.74 5.54
CA THR A 4 -3.27 17.80 6.72
C THR A 4 -4.05 17.35 7.92
N ALA A 5 -3.49 16.44 8.71
CA ALA A 5 -4.15 15.96 9.91
C ALA A 5 -4.33 17.12 10.92
N PRO A 6 -5.48 17.22 11.60
CA PRO A 6 -5.76 18.29 12.56
C PRO A 6 -5.03 18.11 13.91
N TYR A 7 -4.04 17.22 14.00
CA TYR A 7 -3.39 16.83 15.26
C TYR A 7 -2.61 17.93 15.96
N SER A 8 -2.20 18.99 15.27
CA SER A 8 -1.61 20.16 15.90
C SER A 8 -2.57 20.85 16.89
N LEU A 9 -3.87 20.58 16.77
CA LEU A 9 -4.93 21.13 17.63
C LEU A 9 -5.39 20.15 18.72
N ILE A 10 -4.84 18.93 18.76
CA ILE A 10 -5.30 17.84 19.63
C ILE A 10 -4.24 17.60 20.71
N PRO A 11 -4.56 17.72 22.01
CA PRO A 11 -3.63 17.34 23.08
C PRO A 11 -3.11 15.89 22.92
N SER A 12 -1.91 15.60 23.40
CA SER A 12 -1.38 14.23 23.39
C SER A 12 -2.26 13.30 24.22
N GLY A 13 -2.67 12.14 23.67
CA GLY A 13 -3.35 11.09 24.42
C GLY A 13 -4.88 10.95 24.23
N ASP A 14 -5.53 11.79 23.41
CA ASP A 14 -6.99 11.70 23.19
C ASP A 14 -7.36 11.50 21.71
N LEU A 15 -6.82 10.44 21.08
CA LEU A 15 -7.13 10.17 19.67
C LEU A 15 -8.61 9.81 19.47
N ALA A 16 -9.22 9.14 20.45
CA ALA A 16 -10.60 8.67 20.41
C ALA A 16 -11.63 9.79 20.24
N SER A 17 -11.46 10.92 20.91
CA SER A 17 -12.37 12.07 20.80
C SER A 17 -12.33 12.77 19.44
N HIS A 18 -11.34 12.46 18.59
CA HIS A 18 -11.13 13.12 17.30
C HIS A 18 -11.27 12.19 16.09
N PHE A 19 -11.66 10.93 16.33
CA PHE A 19 -11.96 9.96 15.28
C PHE A 19 -13.44 9.62 15.25
N HIS A 20 -13.87 9.19 14.06
CA HIS A 20 -15.11 8.44 13.96
C HIS A 20 -14.86 7.07 14.60
N PRO A 21 -15.76 6.55 15.45
CA PRO A 21 -15.51 5.30 16.19
C PRO A 21 -15.13 4.12 15.29
N GLU A 22 -15.79 3.97 14.13
CA GLU A 22 -15.49 2.89 13.18
C GLU A 22 -14.11 3.02 12.54
N HIS A 23 -13.64 4.25 12.31
CA HIS A 23 -12.33 4.47 11.69
C HIS A 23 -11.20 4.06 12.64
N LEU A 24 -11.32 4.47 13.92
CA LEU A 24 -10.31 4.13 14.92
C LEU A 24 -10.33 2.62 15.23
N ALA A 25 -11.53 2.03 15.32
CA ALA A 25 -11.69 0.59 15.47
C ALA A 25 -11.04 -0.17 14.29
N ASP A 26 -11.24 0.26 13.05
CA ASP A 26 -10.65 -0.36 11.85
C ASP A 26 -9.11 -0.25 11.80
N LEU A 27 -8.54 0.87 12.26
CA LEU A 27 -7.10 1.04 12.37
C LEU A 27 -6.50 0.15 13.46
N ARG A 28 -7.13 0.10 14.63
CA ARG A 28 -6.69 -0.74 15.76
C ARG A 28 -6.88 -2.23 15.49
N ALA A 29 -7.89 -2.61 14.71
CA ALA A 29 -8.05 -3.99 14.24
C ALA A 29 -6.86 -4.46 13.38
N SER A 30 -6.18 -3.52 12.69
CA SER A 30 -4.92 -3.77 11.97
C SER A 30 -3.67 -3.67 12.87
N GLY A 31 -3.82 -3.61 14.20
CA GLY A 31 -2.71 -3.49 15.14
C GLY A 31 -2.00 -2.14 15.14
N LEU A 32 -2.59 -1.09 14.55
CA LEU A 32 -1.95 0.22 14.48
C LEU A 32 -2.03 0.96 15.82
N THR A 33 -0.89 1.48 16.28
CA THR A 33 -0.83 2.27 17.52
C THR A 33 -1.25 3.71 17.29
N ASP A 34 -1.77 4.37 18.33
CA ASP A 34 -2.18 5.77 18.27
C ASP A 34 -1.00 6.68 17.87
N GLU A 35 0.23 6.36 18.31
CA GLU A 35 1.45 7.08 17.94
C GLU A 35 1.71 7.00 16.43
N THR A 36 1.55 5.82 15.83
CA THR A 36 1.79 5.61 14.40
C THR A 36 0.70 6.28 13.57
N ILE A 37 -0.56 6.13 13.96
CA ILE A 37 -1.70 6.78 13.32
C ILE A 37 -1.47 8.30 13.29
N ARG A 38 -1.04 8.88 14.42
CA ARG A 38 -0.74 10.30 14.54
C ARG A 38 0.45 10.71 13.69
N ALA A 39 1.56 9.98 13.76
CA ALA A 39 2.79 10.29 13.03
C ALA A 39 2.58 10.22 11.51
N ALA A 40 1.74 9.30 11.04
CA ALA A 40 1.41 9.13 9.62
C ALA A 40 0.37 10.16 9.11
N GLY A 41 -0.22 10.97 9.97
CA GLY A 41 -1.24 11.95 9.58
C GLY A 41 -2.59 11.33 9.17
N VAL A 42 -2.82 10.05 9.48
CA VAL A 42 -4.10 9.38 9.20
C VAL A 42 -5.19 10.04 10.04
N HIS A 43 -6.39 10.34 9.52
CA HIS A 43 -7.45 11.01 10.30
C HIS A 43 -8.84 10.76 9.72
N SER A 44 -9.90 10.95 10.53
CA SER A 44 -11.26 11.05 9.99
C SER A 44 -11.41 12.28 9.10
N LEU A 45 -11.85 12.08 7.86
CA LEU A 45 -12.10 13.18 6.93
C LEU A 45 -13.42 13.88 7.30
N ALA A 46 -13.43 15.21 7.30
CA ALA A 46 -14.67 15.96 7.48
C ALA A 46 -15.65 15.66 6.31
N PRO A 47 -16.96 15.46 6.54
CA PRO A 47 -17.90 15.08 5.48
C PRO A 47 -17.90 16.00 4.25
N ARG A 48 -17.77 17.32 4.46
CA ARG A 48 -17.67 18.33 3.37
C ARG A 48 -16.50 18.14 2.41
N PHE A 49 -15.53 17.29 2.77
CA PHE A 49 -14.32 17.04 2.00
C PHE A 49 -14.37 15.72 1.23
N VAL A 50 -15.38 14.87 1.49
CA VAL A 50 -15.58 13.59 0.78
C VAL A 50 -15.89 13.83 -0.69
N GLU A 51 -16.58 14.92 -1.04
CA GLU A 51 -16.91 15.28 -2.43
C GLU A 51 -15.68 15.44 -3.33
N HIS A 52 -14.50 15.73 -2.77
CA HIS A 52 -13.26 15.82 -3.55
C HIS A 52 -12.82 14.47 -4.17
N PHE A 53 -13.34 13.36 -3.65
CA PHE A 53 -12.96 12.01 -4.07
C PHE A 53 -13.94 11.38 -5.07
N PHE A 54 -15.02 12.08 -5.41
CA PHE A 54 -16.07 11.57 -6.28
C PHE A 54 -16.53 12.63 -7.28
N LYS A 55 -17.02 12.20 -8.44
CA LYS A 55 -17.79 13.10 -9.33
C LYS A 55 -19.16 13.43 -8.73
N SER A 56 -19.73 12.46 -8.04
CA SER A 56 -20.94 12.57 -7.22
C SER A 56 -20.78 11.58 -6.07
N VAL A 57 -20.90 12.03 -4.83
CA VAL A 57 -20.75 11.15 -3.65
C VAL A 57 -21.91 10.16 -3.62
N PRO A 58 -21.64 8.84 -3.60
CA PRO A 58 -22.69 7.83 -3.46
C PRO A 58 -23.40 7.95 -2.11
N ALA A 59 -24.72 7.76 -2.09
CA ALA A 59 -25.56 7.96 -0.91
C ALA A 59 -25.21 6.99 0.23
N GLU A 60 -24.61 5.85 -0.09
CA GLU A 60 -24.18 4.84 0.84
C GLU A 60 -22.88 5.21 1.56
N VAL A 61 -22.11 6.21 1.12
CA VAL A 61 -20.88 6.62 1.81
C VAL A 61 -21.25 7.57 2.95
N GLU A 62 -21.15 7.06 4.18
CA GLU A 62 -21.50 7.80 5.39
C GLU A 62 -20.31 8.55 5.98
N SER A 63 -19.12 7.93 5.96
CA SER A 63 -17.90 8.51 6.51
C SER A 63 -16.65 8.01 5.77
N ALA A 64 -15.53 8.71 5.98
CA ALA A 64 -14.28 8.38 5.32
C ALA A 64 -13.05 8.61 6.22
N LEU A 65 -12.13 7.66 6.19
CA LEU A 65 -10.82 7.72 6.84
C LEU A 65 -9.76 8.13 5.81
N CYS A 66 -9.00 9.17 6.10
CA CYS A 66 -8.00 9.76 5.20
C CYS A 66 -6.59 9.27 5.53
N PHE A 67 -5.87 8.81 4.51
CA PHE A 67 -4.43 8.54 4.51
C PHE A 67 -3.73 9.64 3.71
N THR A 68 -2.89 10.42 4.39
CA THR A 68 -2.16 11.54 3.77
C THR A 68 -0.92 11.05 3.04
N TYR A 69 -0.64 11.63 1.88
CA TYR A 69 0.56 11.37 1.10
C TYR A 69 1.52 12.56 1.19
N GLN A 70 2.74 12.39 0.66
CA GLN A 70 3.81 13.40 0.68
C GLN A 70 3.41 14.65 -0.09
N ASP A 71 2.69 14.46 -1.20
CA ASP A 71 1.98 15.53 -1.85
C ASP A 71 0.74 15.89 -1.03
N PRO A 72 0.71 17.05 -0.35
CA PRO A 72 -0.41 17.41 0.50
C PRO A 72 -1.69 17.63 -0.31
N SER A 73 -1.64 17.73 -1.63
CA SER A 73 -2.83 17.82 -2.47
C SER A 73 -3.44 16.47 -2.84
N PHE A 74 -2.77 15.37 -2.50
CA PHE A 74 -3.22 14.01 -2.73
C PHE A 74 -3.45 13.27 -1.41
N ALA A 75 -4.49 12.44 -1.39
CA ALA A 75 -4.75 11.48 -0.33
C ALA A 75 -5.48 10.28 -0.93
N ARG A 76 -5.48 9.16 -0.20
CA ARG A 76 -6.46 8.11 -0.41
C ARG A 76 -7.36 8.05 0.81
N ILE A 77 -8.63 7.80 0.59
CA ILE A 77 -9.59 7.63 1.67
C ILE A 77 -10.13 6.21 1.64
N LYS A 78 -10.32 5.62 2.82
CA LYS A 78 -11.15 4.44 3.01
C LYS A 78 -12.57 4.89 3.32
N ILE A 79 -13.55 4.35 2.61
CA ILE A 79 -14.96 4.72 2.75
C ILE A 79 -15.73 3.72 3.60
N PHE A 80 -16.68 4.24 4.37
CA PHE A 80 -17.51 3.49 5.31
C PHE A 80 -18.99 3.84 5.07
N PRO A 81 -19.84 2.83 4.81
CA PRO A 81 -19.52 1.48 4.36
C PRO A 81 -18.77 1.45 3.01
N ALA A 82 -18.21 0.27 2.68
CA ALA A 82 -17.57 0.04 1.38
C ALA A 82 -18.62 -0.05 0.25
N LEU A 83 -18.27 0.45 -0.93
CA LEU A 83 -19.12 0.35 -2.12
C LEU A 83 -18.82 -0.95 -2.87
N GLY A 84 -19.53 -2.02 -2.51
CA GLY A 84 -19.27 -3.36 -3.02
C GLY A 84 -17.85 -3.83 -2.67
N LYS A 85 -17.00 -4.04 -3.68
CA LYS A 85 -15.58 -4.39 -3.47
C LYS A 85 -14.66 -3.17 -3.30
N MET A 86 -15.16 -1.96 -3.56
CA MET A 86 -14.38 -0.74 -3.48
C MET A 86 -14.34 -0.21 -2.04
N LYS A 87 -13.18 -0.37 -1.40
CA LYS A 87 -12.94 0.09 -0.02
C LYS A 87 -12.18 1.41 0.04
N TYR A 88 -11.32 1.67 -0.95
CA TYR A 88 -10.44 2.83 -1.00
C TYR A 88 -10.67 3.61 -2.29
N VAL A 89 -10.70 4.93 -2.19
CA VAL A 89 -10.82 5.85 -3.33
C VAL A 89 -9.77 6.93 -3.25
N GLN A 90 -9.51 7.56 -4.40
CA GLN A 90 -8.58 8.67 -4.56
C GLN A 90 -9.25 9.76 -5.41
N PRO A 91 -8.73 11.01 -5.43
CA PRO A 91 -9.32 12.08 -6.21
C PRO A 91 -9.42 11.70 -7.70
N PRO A 92 -10.53 12.01 -8.39
CA PRO A 92 -10.73 11.61 -9.78
C PRO A 92 -9.71 12.27 -10.71
N GLY A 93 -9.26 11.53 -11.73
CA GLY A 93 -8.30 12.04 -12.72
C GLY A 93 -6.85 12.10 -12.25
N THR A 94 -6.55 11.63 -11.03
CA THR A 94 -5.18 11.55 -10.51
C THR A 94 -4.52 10.21 -10.85
N SER A 95 -3.19 10.20 -10.92
CA SER A 95 -2.38 8.99 -11.01
C SER A 95 -2.35 8.24 -9.68
N ALA A 96 -2.06 6.94 -9.71
CA ALA A 96 -1.67 6.23 -8.48
C ALA A 96 -0.38 6.85 -7.90
N ARG A 97 -0.21 6.76 -6.58
CA ARG A 97 0.92 7.34 -5.85
C ARG A 97 1.53 6.31 -4.90
N LEU A 98 2.83 6.43 -4.65
CA LEU A 98 3.55 5.61 -3.69
C LEU A 98 3.31 6.16 -2.28
N TYR A 99 2.70 5.34 -1.43
CA TYR A 99 2.48 5.69 -0.03
C TYR A 99 3.77 5.55 0.76
N MET A 100 4.40 6.67 1.11
CA MET A 100 5.62 6.70 1.90
C MET A 100 5.39 7.76 2.99
N PRO A 101 4.72 7.36 4.11
CA PRO A 101 4.32 8.28 5.18
C PRO A 101 5.51 8.76 6.03
N PHE A 102 6.66 8.09 5.91
CA PHE A 102 7.89 8.40 6.62
C PHE A 102 9.07 8.43 5.65
N ALA A 103 10.18 9.06 6.06
CA ALA A 103 11.40 9.09 5.25
C ALA A 103 11.98 7.68 5.08
N VAL A 104 12.36 7.34 3.84
CA VAL A 104 13.03 6.09 3.54
C VAL A 104 14.44 6.10 4.12
N ARG A 105 14.74 5.10 4.95
CA ARG A 105 16.04 4.95 5.61
C ARG A 105 17.06 4.25 4.69
N ALA A 106 18.32 4.22 5.10
CA ALA A 106 19.35 3.41 4.44
C ALA A 106 19.02 1.91 4.56
N GLY A 107 19.49 1.10 3.61
CA GLY A 107 19.29 -0.35 3.57
C GLY A 107 18.05 -0.80 2.80
N ALA A 108 17.61 -2.03 3.06
CA ALA A 108 16.48 -2.65 2.37
C ALA A 108 15.19 -1.83 2.55
N VAL A 109 14.33 -1.85 1.54
CA VAL A 109 13.02 -1.18 1.53
C VAL A 109 11.93 -2.22 1.28
N SER A 110 10.95 -2.28 2.17
CA SER A 110 9.77 -3.13 2.03
C SER A 110 8.66 -2.40 1.28
N ILE A 111 8.04 -3.06 0.30
CA ILE A 111 6.91 -2.52 -0.48
C ILE A 111 5.66 -3.33 -0.14
N CYS A 112 4.73 -2.73 0.60
CA CYS A 112 3.53 -3.39 1.10
C CYS A 112 2.28 -3.09 0.23
N GLU A 113 1.31 -4.02 0.22
CA GLU A 113 0.01 -3.78 -0.40
C GLU A 113 -0.95 -3.05 0.55
N GLY A 114 -1.04 -1.72 0.38
CA GLY A 114 -1.99 -0.85 1.08
C GLY A 114 -1.40 -0.10 2.27
N GLU A 115 -2.09 0.95 2.67
CA GLU A 115 -1.63 1.95 3.62
C GLU A 115 -1.52 1.40 5.04
N LYS A 116 -2.53 0.65 5.51
CA LYS A 116 -2.50 0.03 6.85
C LYS A 116 -1.35 -0.96 7.00
N LYS A 117 -1.07 -1.77 5.97
CA LYS A 117 0.04 -2.73 5.95
C LYS A 117 1.39 -2.04 5.97
N THR A 118 1.51 -0.94 5.23
CA THR A 118 2.72 -0.11 5.23
C THR A 118 2.99 0.48 6.62
N LEU A 119 1.95 0.95 7.31
CA LEU A 119 2.08 1.47 8.67
C LEU A 119 2.41 0.37 9.68
N ALA A 120 1.79 -0.81 9.57
CA ALA A 120 2.08 -1.95 10.43
C ALA A 120 3.54 -2.44 10.23
N ALA A 121 4.02 -2.49 8.98
CA ALA A 121 5.40 -2.79 8.66
C ALA A 121 6.36 -1.78 9.31
N TYR A 122 6.07 -0.49 9.19
CA TYR A 122 6.88 0.55 9.82
C TYR A 122 6.92 0.42 11.35
N GLN A 123 5.77 0.16 11.99
CA GLN A 123 5.67 -0.13 13.42
C GLN A 123 6.54 -1.32 13.83
N ALA A 124 6.62 -2.35 12.99
CA ALA A 124 7.46 -3.52 13.19
C ALA A 124 8.95 -3.28 12.85
N GLY A 125 9.35 -2.04 12.58
CA GLY A 125 10.73 -1.65 12.34
C GLY A 125 11.21 -1.71 10.89
N LEU A 126 10.33 -2.07 9.93
CA LEU A 126 10.68 -2.11 8.52
C LEU A 126 10.80 -0.71 7.91
N ASN A 127 11.62 -0.60 6.88
CA ASN A 127 11.72 0.60 6.04
C ASN A 127 10.65 0.49 4.95
N ALA A 128 9.40 0.84 5.28
CA ALA A 128 8.23 0.46 4.49
C ALA A 128 7.66 1.60 3.65
N VAL A 129 7.34 1.28 2.40
CA VAL A 129 6.52 2.07 1.49
C VAL A 129 5.37 1.20 0.95
N GLY A 130 4.36 1.82 0.35
CA GLY A 130 3.11 1.16 0.02
C GLY A 130 2.60 1.48 -1.37
N ILE A 131 1.99 0.49 -2.01
CA ILE A 131 1.18 0.66 -3.22
C ILE A 131 -0.28 0.38 -2.88
N GLY A 132 -1.21 1.12 -3.51
CA GLY A 132 -2.63 1.01 -3.19
C GLY A 132 -3.35 -0.28 -3.63
N GLY A 133 -2.58 -1.22 -4.18
CA GLY A 133 -2.98 -2.49 -4.80
C GLY A 133 -1.86 -2.99 -5.71
N VAL A 134 -1.82 -4.28 -6.02
CA VAL A 134 -0.68 -4.92 -6.74
C VAL A 134 -0.38 -4.35 -8.15
N TRP A 135 -1.32 -3.61 -8.75
CA TRP A 135 -1.13 -2.89 -10.02
C TRP A 135 -1.02 -1.37 -9.87
N ASN A 136 -1.21 -0.82 -8.66
CA ASN A 136 -1.20 0.62 -8.40
C ASN A 136 0.23 1.20 -8.31
N TRP A 137 1.20 0.55 -8.94
CA TRP A 137 2.50 1.10 -9.31
C TRP A 137 2.51 1.53 -10.80
N LEU A 138 1.41 1.31 -11.52
CA LEU A 138 1.17 1.80 -12.88
C LEU A 138 0.03 2.82 -12.87
N THR A 139 0.12 3.82 -13.75
CA THR A 139 -1.00 4.65 -14.19
C THR A 139 -1.08 4.62 -15.72
N LYS A 140 -2.24 4.25 -16.27
CA LYS A 140 -2.44 4.09 -17.72
C LYS A 140 -1.32 3.26 -18.39
N ALA A 141 -0.91 2.18 -17.71
CA ALA A 141 0.16 1.27 -18.12
C ALA A 141 1.60 1.80 -18.07
N THR A 142 1.83 3.02 -17.58
CA THR A 142 3.17 3.59 -17.31
C THR A 142 3.49 3.50 -15.82
N PRO A 143 4.72 3.14 -15.41
CA PRO A 143 5.15 3.21 -14.01
C PRO A 143 4.90 4.59 -13.40
N ILE A 144 4.54 4.64 -12.12
CA ILE A 144 4.36 5.91 -11.41
C ILE A 144 5.72 6.59 -11.18
N ASP A 145 5.78 7.90 -11.38
CA ASP A 145 7.00 8.69 -11.20
C ASP A 145 7.53 8.60 -9.76
N ASP A 146 6.63 8.37 -8.78
CA ASP A 146 6.99 8.25 -7.37
C ASP A 146 7.98 7.10 -7.09
N LEU A 147 8.13 6.11 -8.00
CA LEU A 147 9.18 5.09 -7.87
C LEU A 147 10.59 5.69 -7.92
N HIS A 148 10.77 6.83 -8.58
CA HIS A 148 12.04 7.56 -8.66
C HIS A 148 12.36 8.39 -7.42
N LEU A 149 11.44 8.48 -6.44
CA LEU A 149 11.70 9.14 -5.16
C LEU A 149 12.69 8.35 -4.28
N ILE A 150 12.95 7.09 -4.65
CA ILE A 150 13.87 6.19 -3.96
C ILE A 150 14.98 5.85 -4.94
N ASP A 151 16.23 6.05 -4.51
CA ASP A 151 17.38 5.49 -5.24
C ASP A 151 17.47 3.98 -4.96
N TRP A 152 17.16 3.21 -5.99
CA TRP A 152 17.15 1.76 -5.99
C TRP A 152 18.50 1.13 -6.31
N SER A 153 19.50 1.93 -6.69
CA SER A 153 20.84 1.45 -7.03
C SER A 153 21.46 0.71 -5.84
N ASP A 154 21.88 -0.53 -6.07
CA ASP A 154 22.47 -1.41 -5.05
C ASP A 154 21.61 -1.59 -3.78
N ARG A 155 20.30 -1.36 -3.89
CA ARG A 155 19.34 -1.47 -2.79
C ARG A 155 18.52 -2.75 -2.92
N GLU A 156 18.26 -3.40 -1.80
CA GLU A 156 17.29 -4.49 -1.75
C GLU A 156 15.85 -3.96 -1.62
N ALA A 157 14.98 -4.38 -2.52
CA ALA A 157 13.55 -4.16 -2.46
C ALA A 157 12.84 -5.48 -2.10
N ILE A 158 12.11 -5.48 -0.99
CA ILE A 158 11.35 -6.64 -0.50
C ILE A 158 9.87 -6.36 -0.72
N ILE A 159 9.27 -6.98 -1.74
CA ILE A 159 7.83 -6.85 -1.98
C ILE A 159 7.10 -7.76 -0.99
N VAL A 160 6.19 -7.19 -0.19
CA VAL A 160 5.39 -7.91 0.82
C VAL A 160 3.92 -7.88 0.40
N PRO A 161 3.50 -8.77 -0.51
CA PRO A 161 2.12 -8.88 -0.95
C PRO A 161 1.26 -9.56 0.12
N ASP A 162 -0.06 -9.45 -0.04
CA ASP A 162 -0.97 -10.30 0.74
C ASP A 162 -0.77 -11.78 0.40
N SER A 163 -1.14 -12.65 1.34
CA SER A 163 -0.83 -14.08 1.26
C SER A 163 -1.52 -14.82 0.10
N ASP A 164 -2.61 -14.26 -0.45
CA ASP A 164 -3.35 -14.86 -1.57
C ASP A 164 -2.58 -14.80 -2.91
N VAL A 165 -1.51 -14.00 -3.00
CA VAL A 165 -0.67 -13.93 -4.20
C VAL A 165 -0.15 -15.31 -4.62
N TRP A 166 0.18 -16.17 -3.66
CA TRP A 166 0.82 -17.47 -3.91
C TRP A 166 -0.15 -18.50 -4.48
N GLN A 167 -1.46 -18.25 -4.35
CA GLN A 167 -2.54 -19.08 -4.87
C GLN A 167 -3.18 -18.48 -6.14
N ARG A 168 -2.80 -17.25 -6.51
CA ARG A 168 -3.43 -16.46 -7.56
C ARG A 168 -2.41 -16.09 -8.65
N PRO A 169 -2.36 -16.85 -9.76
CA PRO A 169 -1.40 -16.58 -10.84
C PRO A 169 -1.48 -15.16 -11.41
N ASP A 170 -2.66 -14.54 -11.39
CA ASP A 170 -2.86 -13.15 -11.83
C ASP A 170 -2.20 -12.13 -10.89
N LEU A 171 -2.27 -12.34 -9.58
CA LEU A 171 -1.59 -11.49 -8.59
C LEU A 171 -0.08 -11.73 -8.62
N LEU A 172 0.37 -12.98 -8.74
CA LEU A 172 1.78 -13.31 -8.83
C LEU A 172 2.45 -12.68 -10.07
N ARG A 173 1.72 -12.59 -11.19
CA ARG A 173 2.15 -11.85 -12.38
C ARG A 173 2.34 -10.35 -12.12
N ALA A 174 1.44 -9.75 -11.34
CA ALA A 174 1.53 -8.34 -10.95
C ALA A 174 2.78 -8.07 -10.10
N ILE A 175 3.00 -8.91 -9.07
CA ILE A 175 4.18 -8.81 -8.20
C ILE A 175 5.47 -9.04 -8.98
N TYR A 176 5.49 -10.04 -9.87
CA TYR A 176 6.66 -10.27 -10.71
C TYR A 176 6.96 -9.07 -11.63
N ALA A 177 5.92 -8.45 -12.23
CA ALA A 177 6.09 -7.28 -13.08
C ALA A 177 6.63 -6.07 -12.31
N LEU A 178 6.10 -5.79 -11.11
CA LEU A 178 6.65 -4.76 -10.22
C LEU A 178 8.12 -5.05 -9.88
N GLY A 179 8.42 -6.30 -9.52
CA GLY A 179 9.79 -6.69 -9.22
C GLY A 179 10.73 -6.54 -10.42
N ARG A 180 10.25 -6.76 -11.64
CA ARG A 180 11.03 -6.50 -12.87
C ARG A 180 11.27 -5.03 -13.10
N GLU A 181 10.26 -4.19 -12.88
CA GLU A 181 10.40 -2.73 -12.92
C GLU A 181 11.49 -2.28 -11.95
N LEU A 182 11.42 -2.66 -10.67
CA LEU A 182 12.43 -2.26 -9.67
C LEU A 182 13.85 -2.71 -10.02
N ARG A 183 14.02 -3.89 -10.63
CA ARG A 183 15.33 -4.35 -11.13
C ARG A 183 15.85 -3.52 -12.30
N GLU A 184 14.96 -2.97 -13.14
CA GLU A 184 15.35 -2.05 -14.21
C GLU A 184 15.86 -0.71 -13.64
N HIS A 185 15.51 -0.38 -12.40
CA HIS A 185 16.03 0.77 -11.64
C HIS A 185 17.23 0.42 -10.74
N GLY A 186 17.76 -0.80 -10.82
CA GLY A 186 18.99 -1.21 -10.12
C GLY A 186 18.81 -1.98 -8.81
N ALA A 187 17.56 -2.22 -8.36
CA ALA A 187 17.33 -2.97 -7.13
C ALA A 187 17.69 -4.46 -7.26
N SER A 188 18.16 -5.07 -6.16
CA SER A 188 17.94 -6.50 -5.94
C SER A 188 16.52 -6.70 -5.40
N VAL A 189 15.80 -7.74 -5.85
CA VAL A 189 14.38 -7.89 -5.51
C VAL A 189 14.09 -9.27 -4.91
N LEU A 190 13.48 -9.24 -3.74
CA LEU A 190 12.87 -10.37 -3.04
C LEU A 190 11.37 -10.17 -2.95
N VAL A 191 10.64 -11.29 -2.88
CA VAL A 191 9.20 -11.30 -2.60
C VAL A 191 8.98 -12.11 -1.33
N ALA A 192 8.47 -11.46 -0.30
CA ALA A 192 8.19 -12.07 0.98
C ALA A 192 6.88 -12.88 0.95
N GLN A 193 6.85 -13.97 1.67
CA GLN A 193 5.68 -14.80 1.93
C GLN A 193 5.30 -14.67 3.40
N ILE A 194 4.05 -14.26 3.63
CA ILE A 194 3.46 -14.26 4.96
C ILE A 194 3.13 -15.71 5.33
N PRO A 195 3.61 -16.23 6.47
CA PRO A 195 3.20 -17.53 6.99
C PRO A 195 1.69 -17.57 7.20
N GLN A 196 1.04 -18.61 6.70
CA GLN A 196 -0.38 -18.79 6.93
C GLN A 196 -0.75 -20.27 7.03
N GLU A 197 -1.77 -20.55 7.82
CA GLU A 197 -2.45 -21.83 7.85
C GLU A 197 -3.71 -21.76 6.97
N GLY A 198 -3.90 -22.76 6.10
CA GLY A 198 -5.06 -22.83 5.22
C GLY A 198 -5.03 -21.84 4.06
N THR A 199 -6.23 -21.46 3.59
CA THR A 199 -6.44 -20.69 2.35
C THR A 199 -7.01 -19.30 2.57
N ALA A 200 -7.36 -18.94 3.81
CA ALA A 200 -7.85 -17.62 4.13
C ALA A 200 -6.77 -16.57 3.84
N LYS A 201 -7.17 -15.48 3.18
CA LYS A 201 -6.27 -14.37 2.88
C LYS A 201 -5.87 -13.66 4.18
N ILE A 202 -4.57 -13.40 4.35
CA ILE A 202 -3.99 -12.69 5.48
C ILE A 202 -3.15 -11.53 4.94
N GLY A 203 -3.40 -10.33 5.47
CA GLY A 203 -2.55 -9.17 5.25
C GLY A 203 -1.36 -9.14 6.21
N LEU A 204 -0.30 -8.42 5.84
CA LEU A 204 0.84 -8.19 6.74
C LEU A 204 0.41 -7.55 8.07
N ASP A 205 -0.56 -6.63 8.05
CA ASP A 205 -1.12 -6.02 9.24
C ASP A 205 -1.82 -7.03 10.14
N ASP A 206 -2.64 -7.91 9.57
CA ASP A 206 -3.31 -9.00 10.31
C ASP A 206 -2.30 -9.96 10.96
N PHE A 207 -1.26 -10.34 10.21
CA PHE A 207 -0.19 -11.23 10.68
C PHE A 207 0.60 -10.62 11.85
N LEU A 208 0.97 -9.34 11.75
CA LEU A 208 1.68 -8.66 12.83
C LEU A 208 0.78 -8.43 14.05
N ALA A 209 -0.50 -8.11 13.83
CA ALA A 209 -1.47 -7.90 14.91
C ALA A 209 -1.77 -9.19 15.69
N SER A 210 -1.64 -10.37 15.07
CA SER A 210 -1.80 -11.66 15.74
C SER A 210 -0.54 -12.16 16.46
N GLY A 211 0.54 -11.37 16.46
CA GLY A 211 1.80 -11.70 17.14
C GLY A 211 2.87 -12.31 16.23
N GLY A 212 2.64 -12.39 14.92
CA GLY A 212 3.65 -12.78 13.94
C GLY A 212 4.82 -11.78 13.91
N MET A 213 6.02 -12.26 13.60
CA MET A 213 7.22 -11.43 13.53
C MET A 213 7.71 -11.28 12.10
N VAL A 214 8.27 -10.12 11.79
CA VAL A 214 8.91 -9.86 10.48
C VAL A 214 9.98 -10.91 10.14
N ALA A 215 10.68 -11.43 11.16
CA ALA A 215 11.70 -12.47 11.00
C ALA A 215 11.15 -13.80 10.47
N ASP A 216 9.84 -14.03 10.59
CA ASP A 216 9.18 -15.24 10.14
C ASP A 216 8.81 -15.19 8.65
N LEU A 217 8.99 -14.04 7.98
CA LEU A 217 8.71 -13.89 6.56
C LEU A 217 9.79 -14.58 5.72
N GLU A 218 9.43 -15.67 5.06
CA GLU A 218 10.30 -16.28 4.04
C GLU A 218 10.34 -15.39 2.80
N SER A 219 11.47 -15.33 2.10
CA SER A 219 11.65 -14.45 0.93
C SER A 219 12.23 -15.19 -0.27
N PHE A 220 11.65 -14.95 -1.44
CA PHE A 220 12.04 -15.60 -2.69
C PHE A 220 12.57 -14.58 -3.70
N ALA A 221 13.74 -14.87 -4.27
CA ALA A 221 14.25 -14.10 -5.40
C ALA A 221 13.39 -14.32 -6.65
N LEU A 222 13.28 -13.30 -7.52
CA LEU A 222 12.52 -13.40 -8.77
C LEU A 222 13.03 -14.50 -9.73
N SER A 223 14.27 -14.98 -9.56
CA SER A 223 14.83 -16.12 -10.30
C SER A 223 14.35 -17.48 -9.81
N SER A 224 13.66 -17.54 -8.66
CA SER A 224 13.14 -18.77 -8.09
C SER A 224 12.12 -19.44 -9.02
N ARG A 225 12.09 -20.79 -8.99
CA ARG A 225 11.20 -21.60 -9.83
C ARG A 225 9.72 -21.24 -9.67
N ILE A 226 9.32 -20.75 -8.49
CA ILE A 226 7.96 -20.31 -8.20
C ILE A 226 7.48 -19.20 -9.15
N PHE A 227 8.39 -18.37 -9.66
CA PHE A 227 8.08 -17.28 -10.59
C PHE A 227 8.16 -17.66 -12.06
N ARG A 228 8.50 -18.91 -12.42
CA ARG A 228 8.73 -19.30 -13.83
C ARG A 228 7.55 -19.00 -14.75
N ALA A 229 6.32 -19.27 -14.29
CA ALA A 229 5.11 -18.99 -15.07
C ALA A 229 4.85 -17.48 -15.21
N ALA A 230 5.11 -16.70 -14.16
CA ALA A 230 5.02 -15.25 -14.19
C ALA A 230 6.09 -14.63 -15.12
N ALA A 231 7.30 -15.16 -15.11
CA ALA A 231 8.39 -14.75 -16.01
C ALA A 231 8.05 -14.96 -17.48
N PHE A 232 7.51 -16.13 -17.84
CA PHE A 232 7.06 -16.40 -19.21
C PHE A 232 5.93 -15.46 -19.64
N TRP A 233 4.97 -15.23 -18.75
CA TRP A 233 3.89 -14.27 -18.99
C TRP A 233 4.43 -12.85 -19.18
N HIS A 234 5.37 -12.41 -18.34
CA HIS A 234 5.93 -11.06 -18.36
C HIS A 234 6.64 -10.75 -19.69
N ALA A 235 7.38 -11.71 -20.26
CA ALA A 235 8.02 -11.53 -21.56
C ALA A 235 7.00 -11.17 -22.67
N ARG A 236 5.85 -11.85 -22.67
CA ARG A 236 4.75 -11.58 -23.63
C ARG A 236 4.07 -10.24 -23.36
N TRP A 237 3.87 -9.92 -22.07
CA TRP A 237 3.27 -8.67 -21.65
C TRP A 237 4.14 -7.46 -22.03
N LYS A 238 5.46 -7.53 -21.85
CA LYS A 238 6.40 -6.48 -22.24
C LYS A 238 6.45 -6.28 -23.75
N LEU A 239 6.48 -7.36 -24.53
CA LEU A 239 6.44 -7.28 -26.00
C LEU A 239 5.17 -6.61 -26.51
N LYS A 240 4.01 -6.97 -25.94
CA LYS A 240 2.72 -6.36 -26.31
C LYS A 240 2.73 -4.84 -26.07
N LYS A 241 3.25 -4.40 -24.92
CA LYS A 241 3.36 -2.96 -24.62
C LYS A 241 4.24 -2.21 -25.60
N VAL A 242 5.37 -2.79 -26.01
CA VAL A 242 6.26 -2.16 -27.01
C VAL A 242 5.55 -2.04 -28.36
N LEU A 243 4.81 -3.07 -28.78
CA LEU A 243 4.06 -3.05 -30.04
C LEU A 243 2.88 -2.06 -30.02
N GLU A 244 2.24 -1.86 -28.88
CA GLU A 244 1.14 -0.89 -28.72
C GLU A 244 1.64 0.57 -28.61
N ALA A 245 2.92 0.78 -28.32
CA ALA A 245 3.55 2.10 -28.21
C ALA A 245 4.26 2.57 -29.49
N ALA A 246 4.41 1.67 -30.48
CA ALA A 246 5.02 1.94 -31.79
C ALA A 246 3.95 2.28 -32.83
#